data_AF-A0A530R0Y7-F1
#
_entry.id   AF-A0A530R0Y7-F1
#
_cell.length_a   1.000
_cell.length_b   1.000
_cell.length_c   1.000
_cell.angle_alpha   90.00
_cell.angle_beta   90.00
_cell.angle_gamma   90.00
#
_symmetry.space_group_name_H-M   'P 1'
#
loop_
_entity.id
_entity.type
_entity.pdbx_description
1 polymer ?
#
loop_
_entity_poly.entity_id
_entity_poly.type
_entity_poly.pdbx_seq_one_letter_code
_entity_poly.pdbx_strand_id
1 'polypeptide(L)'
;MALPSTAVRSEQENRERLLAGDIRALRRARGLTLAEIGLKLGRSVGWVSQVERGLSIPSLSDLRAFAELFGVPVSLFFSHDVPLENERGVVVRAGSRRTLGTSDSGLVEELLSPDLGGSFEMLRSVFAPGAELK
;
A
#
# COMPACT_ATOMS: atom_id res chain seq x y z
N MET A 1 -20.92 2.88 27.09
CA MET A 1 -20.28 2.55 25.80
C MET A 1 -19.93 3.86 25.12
N ALA A 2 -18.69 4.34 25.28
CA ALA A 2 -18.26 5.60 24.69
C ALA A 2 -18.12 5.41 23.17
N LEU A 3 -18.79 6.26 22.38
CA LEU A 3 -18.57 6.34 20.95
C LEU A 3 -17.11 6.80 20.70
N PRO A 4 -16.38 6.23 19.73
CA PRO A 4 -15.03 6.70 19.41
C PRO A 4 -15.08 8.20 19.04
N SER A 5 -14.09 8.96 19.52
CA SER A 5 -13.92 10.39 19.21
C SER A 5 -13.91 10.64 17.70
N THR A 6 -14.46 11.77 17.26
CA THR A 6 -14.50 12.20 15.85
C THR A 6 -13.12 12.21 15.18
N ALA A 7 -12.05 12.51 15.94
CA ALA A 7 -10.68 12.47 15.45
C ALA A 7 -10.23 11.05 15.07
N VAL A 8 -10.45 10.07 15.94
CA VAL A 8 -10.09 8.65 15.72
C VAL A 8 -10.77 8.09 14.48
N ARG A 9 -12.03 8.49 14.24
CA ARG A 9 -12.75 8.10 13.03
C ARG A 9 -12.12 8.68 11.76
N SER A 10 -11.76 9.96 11.76
CA SER A 10 -11.11 10.60 10.60
C SER A 10 -9.72 10.02 10.28
N GLU A 11 -8.97 9.64 11.31
CA GLU A 11 -7.65 9.00 11.18
C GLU A 11 -7.77 7.63 10.51
N GLN A 12 -8.74 6.83 10.96
CA GLN A 12 -9.01 5.52 10.39
C GLN A 12 -9.50 5.60 8.94
N GLU A 13 -10.39 6.54 8.63
CA GLU A 13 -10.86 6.81 7.27
C GLU A 13 -9.71 7.23 6.33
N ASN A 14 -8.74 8.01 6.82
CA ASN A 14 -7.57 8.39 6.02
C ASN A 14 -6.64 7.19 5.76
N ARG A 15 -6.40 6.36 6.77
CA ARG A 15 -5.61 5.12 6.62
C ARG A 15 -6.24 4.15 5.62
N GLU A 16 -7.56 3.97 5.69
CA GLU A 16 -8.31 3.13 4.75
C GLU A 16 -8.23 3.67 3.32
N ARG A 17 -8.25 5.01 3.15
CA ARG A 17 -8.09 5.66 1.84
C ARG A 17 -6.69 5.44 1.25
N LEU A 18 -5.64 5.57 2.05
CA LEU A 18 -4.26 5.33 1.61
C LEU A 18 -4.06 3.87 1.19
N LEU A 19 -4.55 2.93 2.00
CA LEU A 19 -4.55 1.51 1.66
C LEU A 19 -5.26 1.21 0.33
N ALA A 20 -6.47 1.76 0.15
CA ALA A 20 -7.23 1.61 -1.09
C ALA A 20 -6.46 2.18 -2.30
N GLY A 21 -5.79 3.31 -2.11
CA GLY A 21 -4.92 3.95 -3.10
C GLY A 21 -3.76 3.04 -3.51
N ASP A 22 -3.03 2.47 -2.56
CA ASP A 22 -1.90 1.58 -2.83
C ASP A 22 -2.33 0.32 -3.59
N ILE A 23 -3.44 -0.32 -3.19
CA ILE A 23 -3.96 -1.52 -3.89
C ILE A 23 -4.26 -1.18 -5.36
N ARG A 24 -4.92 -0.03 -5.59
CA ARG A 24 -5.26 0.44 -6.93
C ARG A 24 -4.00 0.75 -7.76
N ALA A 25 -3.00 1.38 -7.14
CA ALA A 25 -1.74 1.73 -7.78
C ALA A 25 -0.98 0.47 -8.22
N LEU A 26 -0.79 -0.48 -7.30
CA LEU A 26 -0.12 -1.75 -7.58
C LEU A 26 -0.83 -2.55 -8.68
N ARG A 27 -2.16 -2.61 -8.65
CA ARG A 27 -2.94 -3.22 -9.73
C ARG A 27 -2.61 -2.59 -11.08
N ARG A 28 -2.64 -1.25 -11.16
CA ARG A 28 -2.36 -0.52 -12.40
C ARG A 28 -0.92 -0.72 -12.87
N ALA A 29 0.05 -0.67 -11.97
CA ALA A 29 1.46 -0.91 -12.27
C ALA A 29 1.69 -2.32 -12.85
N ARG A 30 0.88 -3.31 -12.43
CA ARG A 30 0.92 -4.68 -12.97
C ARG A 30 0.01 -4.91 -14.17
N GLY A 31 -0.63 -3.87 -14.70
CA GLY A 31 -1.51 -3.98 -15.86
C GLY A 31 -2.74 -4.87 -15.64
N LEU A 32 -3.12 -5.14 -14.38
CA LEU A 32 -4.21 -6.05 -14.06
C LEU A 32 -5.56 -5.31 -14.07
N THR A 33 -6.58 -5.99 -14.59
CA THR A 33 -7.98 -5.58 -14.49
C THR A 33 -8.58 -6.00 -13.15
N LEU A 34 -9.68 -5.36 -12.76
CA LEU A 34 -10.44 -5.77 -11.57
C LEU A 34 -10.95 -7.20 -11.68
N ALA A 35 -11.28 -7.65 -12.90
CA ALA A 35 -11.76 -8.99 -13.18
C ALA A 35 -10.66 -10.04 -12.96
N GLU A 36 -9.44 -9.77 -13.42
CA GLU A 36 -8.30 -10.67 -13.20
C GLU A 36 -7.93 -10.78 -11.72
N ILE A 37 -7.94 -9.68 -10.97
CA ILE A 37 -7.75 -9.74 -9.51
C ILE A 37 -8.85 -10.57 -8.87
N GLY A 38 -10.12 -10.29 -9.19
CA GLY A 38 -11.26 -11.03 -8.64
C GLY A 38 -11.12 -12.53 -8.86
N LEU A 39 -10.76 -12.93 -10.08
CA LEU A 39 -10.50 -14.33 -10.43
C LEU A 39 -9.34 -14.93 -9.61
N LYS A 40 -8.18 -14.25 -9.56
CA LYS A 40 -6.98 -14.76 -8.86
C LYS A 40 -7.16 -14.85 -7.34
N LEU A 41 -7.96 -13.96 -6.75
CA LEU A 41 -8.20 -13.92 -5.30
C LEU A 41 -9.48 -14.65 -4.86
N GLY A 42 -10.28 -15.21 -5.79
CA GLY A 42 -11.57 -15.81 -5.46
C GLY A 42 -12.56 -14.81 -4.87
N ARG A 43 -12.57 -13.57 -5.39
CA ARG A 43 -13.41 -12.46 -4.96
C ARG A 43 -14.23 -11.91 -6.12
N SER A 44 -15.37 -11.30 -5.82
CA SER A 44 -16.17 -10.66 -6.88
C SER A 44 -15.49 -9.39 -7.38
N VAL A 45 -15.68 -9.06 -8.66
CA VAL A 45 -15.18 -7.80 -9.26
C VAL A 45 -15.71 -6.57 -8.50
N GLY A 46 -16.98 -6.65 -8.05
CA GLY A 46 -17.61 -5.60 -7.23
C GLY A 46 -16.88 -5.39 -5.91
N TRP A 47 -16.48 -6.47 -5.22
CA TRP A 47 -15.73 -6.38 -3.98
C TRP A 47 -14.35 -5.74 -4.20
N VAL A 48 -13.61 -6.14 -5.23
CA VAL A 48 -12.31 -5.51 -5.56
C VAL A 48 -12.47 -4.02 -5.84
N SER A 49 -13.52 -3.64 -6.59
CA SER A 49 -13.86 -2.23 -6.84
C SER A 49 -14.19 -1.45 -5.56
N GLN A 50 -14.86 -2.07 -4.58
CA GLN A 50 -15.15 -1.43 -3.30
C GLN A 50 -13.88 -1.24 -2.46
N VAL A 51 -12.99 -2.23 -2.45
CA VAL A 51 -11.70 -2.16 -1.76
C VAL A 51 -10.84 -1.00 -2.31
N GLU A 52 -10.69 -0.89 -3.63
CA GLU A 52 -9.91 0.21 -4.26
C GLU A 52 -10.51 1.62 -4.07
N ARG A 53 -11.73 1.70 -3.53
CA ARG A 53 -12.40 2.96 -3.20
C ARG A 53 -12.49 3.22 -1.69
N GLY A 54 -11.94 2.32 -0.86
CA GLY A 54 -12.04 2.41 0.59
C GLY A 54 -13.45 2.17 1.13
N LEU A 55 -14.33 1.53 0.34
CA LEU A 55 -15.71 1.22 0.74
C LEU A 55 -15.85 -0.16 1.40
N SER A 56 -14.81 -0.98 1.31
CA SER A 56 -14.75 -2.30 1.94
C SER A 56 -13.35 -2.54 2.45
N ILE A 57 -13.26 -3.01 3.68
CA ILE A 57 -11.99 -3.25 4.35
C ILE A 57 -11.59 -4.71 4.10
N PRO A 58 -10.47 -4.97 3.40
CA PRO A 58 -9.98 -6.33 3.20
C PRO A 58 -9.50 -6.93 4.52
N SER A 59 -9.66 -8.24 4.68
CA SER A 59 -9.11 -8.98 5.82
C SER A 59 -7.59 -9.10 5.73
N LEU A 60 -6.92 -9.51 6.81
CA LEU A 60 -5.49 -9.78 6.78
C LEU A 60 -5.11 -10.88 5.77
N SER A 61 -5.96 -11.90 5.60
CA SER A 61 -5.74 -12.92 4.57
C SER A 61 -5.89 -12.35 3.15
N ASP A 62 -6.84 -11.43 2.94
CA ASP A 62 -6.96 -10.75 1.64
C ASP A 62 -5.72 -9.89 1.37
N LEU A 63 -5.24 -9.13 2.36
CA LEU A 63 -4.03 -8.30 2.22
C LEU A 63 -2.78 -9.13 1.91
N ARG A 64 -2.63 -10.31 2.53
CA ARG A 64 -1.57 -11.26 2.18
C ARG A 64 -1.70 -11.74 0.73
N ALA A 65 -2.90 -12.06 0.30
CA ALA A 65 -3.14 -12.52 -1.07
C ALA A 65 -2.89 -11.41 -2.11
N PHE A 66 -3.25 -10.15 -1.80
CA PHE A 66 -2.85 -9.00 -2.60
C PHE A 66 -1.33 -8.81 -2.65
N ALA A 67 -0.66 -8.89 -1.51
CA ALA A 67 0.79 -8.74 -1.41
C ALA A 67 1.52 -9.79 -2.27
N GLU A 68 1.08 -11.05 -2.18
CA GLU A 68 1.59 -12.16 -2.99
C GLU A 68 1.32 -11.93 -4.49
N LEU A 69 0.08 -11.57 -4.85
CA LEU A 69 -0.31 -11.28 -6.23
C LEU A 69 0.52 -10.13 -6.83
N PHE A 70 0.83 -9.11 -6.04
CA PHE A 70 1.64 -7.98 -6.45
C PHE A 70 3.14 -8.21 -6.23
N GLY A 71 3.58 -9.34 -5.66
CA GLY A 71 5.00 -9.58 -5.37
C GLY A 71 5.64 -8.47 -4.51
N VAL A 72 4.91 -7.97 -3.51
CA VAL A 72 5.41 -6.97 -2.54
C VAL A 72 5.30 -7.52 -1.12
N PRO A 73 6.11 -7.03 -0.16
CA PRO A 73 5.93 -7.38 1.24
C PRO A 73 4.56 -6.94 1.75
N VAL A 74 3.89 -7.78 2.55
CA VAL A 74 2.59 -7.41 3.15
C VAL A 74 2.70 -6.19 4.08
N SER A 75 3.88 -5.95 4.65
CA SER A 75 4.18 -4.77 5.49
C SER A 75 3.90 -3.46 4.77
N LEU A 76 4.02 -3.40 3.44
CA LEU A 76 3.74 -2.22 2.62
C LEU A 76 2.35 -1.62 2.92
N PHE A 77 1.34 -2.47 3.18
CA PHE A 77 -0.03 -2.06 3.46
C PHE A 77 -0.27 -1.52 4.88
N PHE A 78 0.66 -1.78 5.81
CA PHE A 78 0.53 -1.39 7.22
C PHE A 78 1.38 -0.18 7.60
N SER A 79 2.39 0.17 6.80
CA SER A 79 3.37 1.21 7.13
C SER A 79 2.87 2.66 6.96
N HIS A 80 1.56 2.89 7.14
CA HIS A 80 0.98 4.24 7.16
C HIS A 80 1.11 4.93 8.53
N ASP A 81 1.61 4.23 9.54
CA ASP A 81 1.81 4.79 10.88
C ASP A 81 2.94 5.82 10.88
N VAL A 82 2.59 7.04 11.25
CA VAL A 82 3.49 8.19 11.30
C VAL A 82 3.66 8.67 12.74
N PRO A 83 4.81 9.25 13.11
CA PRO A 83 5.04 9.76 14.47
C PRO A 83 4.12 10.93 14.84
N LEU A 84 3.72 11.73 13.85
CA LEU A 84 2.85 12.88 14.01
C LEU A 84 1.65 12.75 13.07
N GLU A 85 0.43 12.83 13.61
CA GLU A 85 -0.80 12.62 12.82
C GLU A 85 -0.97 13.62 11.67
N ASN A 86 -0.55 14.88 11.87
CA ASN A 86 -0.62 15.91 10.83
C ASN A 86 0.38 15.67 9.67
N GLU A 87 1.29 14.71 9.81
CA GLU A 87 2.20 14.28 8.75
C GLU A 87 1.62 13.17 7.88
N ARG A 88 0.52 12.52 8.31
CA ARG A 88 -0.04 11.34 7.64
C ARG A 88 -0.49 11.67 6.22
N GLY A 89 0.06 10.96 5.24
CA GLY A 89 -0.23 11.22 3.83
C GLY A 89 0.46 12.46 3.25
N VAL A 90 1.34 13.12 4.00
CA VAL A 90 2.01 14.37 3.58
C VAL A 90 3.53 14.29 3.72
N VAL A 91 4.04 13.83 4.87
CA VAL A 91 5.48 13.78 5.16
C VAL A 91 5.91 12.34 5.42
N VAL A 92 6.94 11.89 4.71
CA VAL A 92 7.59 10.59 4.95
C VAL A 92 8.94 10.83 5.62
N ARG A 93 9.03 10.49 6.91
CA ARG A 93 10.26 10.57 7.70
C ARG A 93 11.17 9.36 7.40
N ALA A 94 12.47 9.54 7.54
CA ALA A 94 13.46 8.50 7.19
C ALA A 94 13.22 7.15 7.90
N GLY A 95 12.81 7.16 9.17
CA GLY A 95 12.51 5.96 9.94
C GLY A 95 11.13 5.33 9.67
N SER A 96 10.30 5.95 8.83
CA SER A 96 8.93 5.51 8.52
C SER A 96 8.74 5.19 7.04
N ARG A 97 9.83 5.08 6.27
CA ARG A 97 9.77 4.74 4.84
C ARG A 97 9.32 3.29 4.66
N ARG A 98 8.53 3.07 3.61
CA ARG A 98 8.01 1.74 3.28
C ARG A 98 8.93 1.08 2.27
N THR A 99 9.32 -0.17 2.49
CA THR A 99 10.17 -0.89 1.54
C THR A 99 9.33 -1.55 0.45
N LEU A 100 9.76 -1.42 -0.80
CA LEU A 100 9.22 -2.14 -1.94
C LEU A 100 10.12 -3.35 -2.24
N GLY A 101 9.51 -4.51 -2.50
CA GLY A 101 10.22 -5.73 -2.89
C GLY A 101 10.91 -6.48 -1.76
N THR A 102 11.60 -7.56 -2.11
CA THR A 102 12.45 -8.35 -1.21
C THR A 102 13.93 -8.01 -1.46
N SER A 103 14.73 -7.99 -0.38
CA SER A 103 16.16 -7.63 -0.43
C SER A 103 17.06 -8.65 -1.15
N ASP A 104 16.49 -9.71 -1.71
CA ASP A 104 17.22 -10.87 -2.24
C ASP A 104 18.04 -10.53 -3.49
N SER A 105 17.74 -9.43 -4.17
CA SER A 105 18.46 -8.90 -5.34
C SER A 105 19.65 -8.00 -4.99
N GLY A 106 19.87 -7.69 -3.71
CA GLY A 106 20.83 -6.66 -3.30
C GLY A 106 20.37 -5.23 -3.59
N LEU A 107 19.12 -5.05 -4.05
CA LEU A 107 18.46 -3.77 -4.22
C LEU A 107 17.44 -3.58 -3.09
N VAL A 108 17.55 -2.44 -2.39
CA VAL A 108 16.54 -1.99 -1.43
C VAL A 108 15.86 -0.76 -2.00
N GLU A 109 14.54 -0.82 -2.19
CA GLU A 109 13.74 0.31 -2.62
C GLU A 109 12.87 0.81 -1.48
N GLU A 110 12.93 2.10 -1.18
CA GLU A 110 12.14 2.74 -0.13
C GLU A 110 11.26 3.84 -0.73
N LEU A 111 9.99 3.86 -0.38
CA LEU A 111 9.07 4.92 -0.77
C LEU A 111 9.35 6.20 0.01
N LEU A 112 9.60 7.29 -0.71
CA LEU A 112 9.72 8.64 -0.19
C LEU A 112 8.41 9.43 -0.32
N SER A 113 7.50 8.98 -1.19
CA SER A 113 6.13 9.51 -1.29
C SER A 113 5.20 8.86 -0.25
N PRO A 114 4.16 9.56 0.22
CA PRO A 114 3.23 8.99 1.19
C PRO A 114 2.41 7.81 0.66
N ASP A 115 2.08 7.82 -0.63
CA ASP A 115 1.29 6.80 -1.33
C ASP A 115 1.90 6.42 -2.68
N LEU A 116 1.40 5.31 -3.26
CA LEU A 116 1.72 4.86 -4.62
C LEU A 116 0.71 5.37 -5.67
N GLY A 117 -0.31 6.13 -5.27
CA GLY A 117 -1.45 6.46 -6.12
C GLY A 117 -1.42 7.85 -6.77
N GLY A 118 -0.45 8.68 -6.39
CA GLY A 118 -0.30 10.08 -6.82
C GLY A 118 0.03 10.26 -8.31
N SER A 119 0.19 11.52 -8.72
CA SER A 119 0.60 11.88 -10.09
C SER A 119 2.06 11.48 -10.40
N PHE A 120 2.87 11.32 -9.36
CA PHE A 120 4.22 10.78 -9.43
C PHE A 120 4.56 10.12 -8.08
N GLU A 121 5.51 9.19 -8.13
CA GLU A 121 6.04 8.48 -6.97
C GLU A 121 7.54 8.76 -6.88
N MET A 122 8.05 8.91 -5.66
CA MET A 122 9.47 9.08 -5.43
C MET A 122 9.99 7.94 -4.57
N LEU A 123 11.04 7.28 -5.07
CA LEU A 123 11.66 6.12 -4.47
C LEU A 123 13.14 6.42 -4.18
N ARG A 124 13.66 5.88 -3.09
CA ARG A 124 15.09 5.77 -2.82
C ARG A 124 15.50 4.34 -3.08
N SER A 125 16.31 4.14 -4.11
CA SER A 125 16.88 2.84 -4.45
C SER A 125 18.34 2.79 -3.98
N VAL A 126 18.68 1.78 -3.18
CA VAL A 126 20.03 1.52 -2.68
C VAL A 126 20.51 0.19 -3.24
N PHE A 127 21.59 0.24 -3.99
CA PHE A 127 22.19 -0.92 -4.65
C PHE A 127 23.41 -1.38 -3.86
N ALA A 128 23.43 -2.65 -3.48
CA ALA A 128 24.66 -3.31 -3.07
C ALA A 128 25.66 -3.33 -4.25
N PRO A 129 26.97 -3.42 -3.98
CA PRO A 129 27.95 -3.55 -5.06
C PRO A 129 27.60 -4.69 -6.03
N GLY A 130 27.46 -4.37 -7.32
CA GLY A 130 27.10 -5.32 -8.37
C GLY A 130 25.60 -5.58 -8.55
N ALA A 131 24.73 -4.99 -7.74
CA ALA A 131 23.28 -5.06 -7.94
C ALA A 131 22.84 -4.18 -9.12
N GLU A 132 21.82 -4.62 -9.85
CA GLU A 132 21.26 -3.93 -11.00
C GLU A 132 19.72 -3.91 -10.92
N LEU A 133 19.11 -2.88 -11.52
CA LEU A 133 17.66 -2.81 -11.70
C LEU A 133 17.33 -3.63 -12.95
N LYS A 134 16.60 -4.72 -12.79
CA LYS A 134 16.17 -5.58 -13.91
C LYS A 134 14.89 -5.08 -14.55
#